data_AF-A0A2A5VVV8-F1
#
_entry.id   AF-A0A2A5VVV8-F1
#
_cell.length_a   1.000
_cell.length_b   1.000
_cell.length_c   1.000
_cell.angle_alpha   90.00
_cell.angle_beta   90.00
_cell.angle_gamma   90.00
#
_symmetry.space_group_name_H-M   'P 1'
#
loop_
_entity.id
_entity.type
_entity.pdbx_description
1 polymer ?
#
loop_
_entity_poly.entity_id
_entity_poly.type
_entity_poly.pdbx_seq_one_letter_code
_entity_poly.pdbx_strand_id
1 'polypeptide(L)'
;MTLLRTFKILFIIIGLTSLSFSIQGKAVDDSTKPDRSIMRLGNGIAAIAEGQIITLEELRGELEPIIPRIRLEAKSESDFNQLIDKLSRDVLQNMIDRIVILKAAEEKGLMIPESYIDQEYNETIARDFGGDRSKFLGYLKQKGETPREFRKEIYRRVAVNAMRQENRKSQSEISPERIEDFYVKNKIRFYQEEALHLRQIILTPLADEGLAPLRQTAKQVIKELQDGANFGDLARKYSQDNMSRRGGDWGWIKRSDIREELSAIAFKLDPGQYSEPVELGGTIFVLYCEAKREELIQPVSQVRDAIEEVLVGEIARESQSRWIKNLRSKAYIRYYM
;
A
#
# COMPACT_ATOMS: atom_id res chain seq x y z
N MET A 1 -14.22 9.85 -25.48
CA MET A 1 -14.80 8.89 -24.51
C MET A 1 -13.97 7.61 -24.59
N THR A 2 -12.80 7.63 -23.96
CA THR A 2 -11.69 6.73 -24.27
C THR A 2 -11.43 5.84 -23.05
N LEU A 3 -11.54 4.52 -23.26
CA LEU A 3 -11.38 3.49 -22.24
C LEU A 3 -9.95 3.47 -21.68
N LEU A 4 -9.77 3.84 -20.41
CA LEU A 4 -8.65 3.32 -19.60
C LEU A 4 -9.14 2.11 -18.80
N ARG A 5 -8.89 0.91 -19.35
CA ARG A 5 -8.96 -0.35 -18.59
C ARG A 5 -7.73 -0.41 -17.68
N THR A 6 -7.92 -0.16 -16.39
CA THR A 6 -6.92 -0.37 -15.35
C THR A 6 -6.72 -1.87 -15.12
N PHE A 7 -5.62 -2.42 -15.64
CA PHE A 7 -5.11 -3.73 -15.24
C PHE A 7 -4.54 -3.63 -13.82
N LYS A 8 -5.34 -3.95 -12.81
CA LYS A 8 -4.85 -4.17 -11.44
C LYS A 8 -4.21 -5.55 -11.36
N ILE A 9 -2.88 -5.61 -11.48
CA ILE A 9 -2.09 -6.79 -11.14
C ILE A 9 -2.09 -6.90 -9.61
N LEU A 10 -2.90 -7.82 -9.07
CA LEU A 10 -3.02 -8.06 -7.63
C LEU A 10 -1.81 -8.89 -7.15
N PHE A 11 -0.83 -8.23 -6.55
CA PHE A 11 0.21 -8.88 -5.77
C PHE A 11 -0.37 -9.27 -4.41
N ILE A 12 -0.67 -10.56 -4.23
CA ILE A 12 -0.94 -11.12 -2.90
C ILE A 12 0.41 -11.21 -2.19
N ILE A 13 0.70 -10.22 -1.36
CA ILE A 13 1.83 -10.27 -0.43
C ILE A 13 1.48 -11.31 0.63
N ILE A 14 1.94 -12.55 0.45
CA ILE A 14 1.99 -13.57 1.52
C ILE A 14 3.19 -13.20 2.41
N GLY A 15 3.04 -12.08 3.12
CA GLY A 15 3.95 -11.60 4.15
C GLY A 15 3.38 -11.99 5.51
N LEU A 16 4.28 -12.47 6.37
CA LEU A 16 4.07 -12.87 7.78
C LEU A 16 2.70 -12.47 8.34
N THR A 17 1.78 -13.43 8.44
CA THR A 17 0.61 -13.28 9.29
C THR A 17 1.07 -13.38 10.75
N SER A 18 1.24 -12.24 11.41
CA SER A 18 1.04 -12.19 12.85
C SER A 18 -0.44 -12.46 13.09
N LEU A 19 -0.79 -13.70 13.44
CA LEU A 19 -2.14 -14.03 13.91
C LEU A 19 -2.33 -13.34 15.27
N SER A 20 -2.92 -12.15 15.27
CA SER A 20 -3.51 -11.60 16.49
C SER A 20 -4.74 -12.44 16.84
N PHE A 21 -4.63 -13.29 17.85
CA PHE A 21 -5.74 -14.10 18.35
C PHE A 21 -6.63 -13.26 19.28
N SER A 22 -7.80 -12.85 18.79
CA SER A 22 -8.88 -12.37 19.67
C SER A 22 -9.66 -13.58 20.19
N ILE A 23 -9.33 -14.06 21.39
CA ILE A 23 -10.17 -15.05 22.10
C ILE A 23 -11.38 -14.31 22.65
N GLN A 24 -12.45 -14.22 21.85
CA GLN A 24 -13.77 -13.87 22.33
C GLN A 24 -14.66 -15.09 22.17
N GLY A 25 -14.99 -15.72 23.30
CA GLY A 25 -15.89 -16.87 23.34
C GLY A 25 -17.24 -16.50 22.74
N LYS A 26 -17.52 -17.01 21.55
CA LYS A 26 -18.86 -17.07 20.96
C LYS A 26 -19.19 -18.53 20.66
N ALA A 27 -20.45 -18.86 20.94
CA ALA A 27 -21.06 -20.16 20.77
C ALA A 27 -20.76 -20.75 19.39
N VAL A 28 -20.55 -22.07 19.37
CA VAL A 28 -20.40 -22.89 18.17
C VAL A 28 -21.66 -22.71 17.32
N ASP A 29 -21.54 -21.93 16.24
CA ASP A 29 -22.54 -21.80 15.19
C ASP A 29 -22.40 -22.95 14.20
N ASP A 30 -23.51 -23.55 13.79
CA ASP A 30 -23.67 -24.79 13.01
C ASP A 30 -23.33 -24.61 11.51
N SER A 31 -22.24 -23.90 11.23
CA SER A 31 -21.71 -23.65 9.87
C SER A 31 -20.54 -24.55 9.50
N THR A 32 -20.18 -25.54 10.32
CA THR A 32 -19.11 -26.51 10.07
C THR A 32 -19.51 -27.62 9.08
N LYS A 33 -20.08 -27.25 7.93
CA LYS A 33 -20.12 -28.17 6.78
C LYS A 33 -18.94 -27.80 5.87
N PRO A 34 -17.98 -28.71 5.63
CA PRO A 34 -16.87 -28.44 4.71
C PRO A 34 -17.44 -28.06 3.35
N ASP A 35 -16.93 -26.98 2.79
CA ASP A 35 -17.36 -26.49 1.48
C ASP A 35 -17.12 -27.58 0.42
N ARG A 36 -18.17 -27.89 -0.36
CA ARG A 36 -18.16 -28.95 -1.36
C ARG A 36 -17.09 -28.73 -2.45
N SER A 37 -16.67 -27.48 -2.66
CA SER A 37 -15.56 -27.13 -3.57
C SER A 37 -14.22 -27.71 -3.10
N ILE A 38 -13.99 -27.76 -1.78
CA ILE A 38 -12.76 -28.22 -1.14
C ILE A 38 -12.79 -29.75 -0.90
N MET A 39 -13.98 -30.34 -0.86
CA MET A 39 -14.21 -31.78 -0.63
C MET A 39 -13.68 -32.69 -1.76
N ARG A 40 -13.37 -32.12 -2.94
CA ARG A 40 -12.75 -32.83 -4.07
C ARG A 40 -11.28 -33.20 -3.85
N LEU A 41 -10.61 -32.56 -2.90
CA LEU A 41 -9.20 -32.76 -2.58
C LEU A 41 -9.05 -33.87 -1.50
N GLY A 42 -9.39 -35.13 -1.80
CA GLY A 42 -9.35 -36.24 -0.81
C GLY A 42 -8.00 -36.43 -0.07
N ASN A 43 -7.81 -37.53 0.67
CA ASN A 43 -6.53 -37.84 1.35
C ASN A 43 -5.42 -38.24 0.35
N GLY A 44 -5.02 -37.30 -0.50
CA GLY A 44 -4.05 -37.48 -1.57
C GLY A 44 -2.77 -36.68 -1.35
N ILE A 45 -1.76 -37.00 -2.14
CA ILE A 45 -0.51 -36.28 -2.22
C ILE A 45 -0.70 -35.12 -3.20
N ALA A 46 -0.35 -33.90 -2.80
CA ALA A 46 -0.33 -32.72 -3.66
C ALA A 46 1.03 -32.60 -4.39
N ALA A 47 2.13 -32.80 -3.66
CA ALA A 47 3.48 -32.81 -4.19
C ALA A 47 4.43 -33.60 -3.29
N ILE A 48 5.60 -33.96 -3.82
CA ILE A 48 6.76 -34.42 -3.06
C ILE A 48 7.92 -33.49 -3.41
N ALA A 49 8.60 -32.92 -2.41
CA ALA A 49 9.77 -32.07 -2.59
C ALA A 49 10.88 -32.52 -1.62
N GLU A 50 12.07 -32.82 -2.12
CA GLU A 50 13.22 -33.26 -1.30
C GLU A 50 12.87 -34.43 -0.35
N GLY A 51 12.03 -35.34 -0.81
CA GLY A 51 11.54 -36.50 -0.04
C GLY A 51 10.44 -36.18 0.98
N GLN A 52 10.08 -34.91 1.19
CA GLN A 52 8.94 -34.51 2.02
C GLN A 52 7.64 -34.52 1.20
N ILE A 53 6.61 -35.15 1.76
CA ILE A 53 5.28 -35.24 1.15
C ILE A 53 4.46 -34.04 1.58
N ILE A 54 3.89 -33.32 0.61
CA ILE A 54 2.84 -32.32 0.85
C ILE A 54 1.52 -32.98 0.51
N THR A 55 0.63 -33.07 1.48
CA THR A 55 -0.72 -33.63 1.35
C THR A 55 -1.73 -32.58 0.93
N LEU A 56 -2.83 -33.02 0.33
CA LEU A 56 -3.98 -32.17 0.02
C LEU A 56 -4.64 -31.59 1.28
N GLU A 57 -4.54 -32.29 2.41
CA GLU A 57 -5.03 -31.80 3.70
C GLU A 57 -4.21 -30.61 4.22
N GLU A 58 -2.87 -30.69 4.14
CA GLU A 58 -2.00 -29.57 4.51
C GLU A 58 -2.23 -28.36 3.59
N LEU A 59 -2.38 -28.60 2.28
CA LEU A 59 -2.71 -27.54 1.33
C LEU A 59 -4.06 -26.88 1.65
N ARG A 60 -5.09 -27.68 1.97
CA ARG A 60 -6.40 -27.18 2.42
C ARG A 60 -6.26 -26.33 3.67
N GLY A 61 -5.49 -26.79 4.67
CA GLY A 61 -5.27 -26.06 5.92
C GLY A 61 -4.64 -24.67 5.70
N GLU A 62 -3.72 -24.54 4.74
CA GLU A 62 -3.14 -23.24 4.37
C GLU A 62 -4.13 -22.33 3.60
N LEU A 63 -5.11 -22.92 2.89
CA LEU A 63 -6.12 -22.17 2.13
C LEU A 63 -7.30 -21.68 3.00
N GLU A 64 -7.69 -22.44 4.03
CA GLU A 64 -8.88 -22.14 4.86
C GLU A 64 -8.96 -20.69 5.35
N PRO A 65 -7.89 -20.08 5.91
CA PRO A 65 -7.95 -18.72 6.41
C PRO A 65 -8.16 -17.67 5.30
N ILE A 66 -7.84 -18.01 4.05
CA ILE A 66 -7.83 -17.10 2.91
C ILE A 66 -9.17 -17.16 2.15
N ILE A 67 -9.84 -18.31 2.15
CA ILE A 67 -11.09 -18.56 1.41
C ILE A 67 -12.18 -17.49 1.66
N PRO A 68 -12.49 -17.06 2.90
CA PRO A 68 -13.52 -16.05 3.14
C PRO A 68 -13.22 -14.73 2.41
N ARG A 69 -11.96 -14.33 2.36
CA ARG A 69 -11.54 -13.12 1.65
C ARG A 69 -11.71 -13.27 0.13
N ILE A 70 -11.31 -14.40 -0.43
CA ILE A 70 -11.49 -14.68 -1.87
C ILE A 70 -12.97 -14.70 -2.25
N ARG A 71 -13.83 -15.23 -1.37
CA ARG A 71 -15.29 -15.24 -1.58
C ARG A 71 -15.88 -13.83 -1.65
N LEU A 72 -15.38 -12.89 -0.84
CA LEU A 72 -15.80 -11.49 -0.88
C LEU A 72 -15.32 -10.75 -2.14
N GLU A 73 -14.17 -11.15 -2.70
CA GLU A 73 -13.59 -10.55 -3.89
C GLU A 73 -14.18 -11.12 -5.20
N ALA A 74 -14.68 -12.36 -5.18
CA ALA A 74 -15.21 -13.05 -6.34
C ALA A 74 -16.53 -12.45 -6.85
N LYS A 75 -16.66 -12.33 -8.17
CA LYS A 75 -17.86 -11.78 -8.82
C LYS A 75 -18.93 -12.83 -9.13
N SER A 76 -18.55 -14.10 -9.11
CA SER A 76 -19.41 -15.24 -9.40
C SER A 76 -18.79 -16.52 -8.87
N GLU A 77 -19.56 -17.61 -8.81
CA GLU A 77 -19.06 -18.94 -8.46
C GLU A 77 -17.94 -19.42 -9.42
N SER A 78 -18.04 -19.11 -10.71
CA SER A 78 -16.99 -19.49 -11.66
C SER A 78 -15.70 -18.70 -11.43
N ASP A 79 -15.81 -17.41 -11.11
CA ASP A 79 -14.67 -16.54 -10.78
C ASP A 79 -14.02 -17.00 -9.47
N PHE A 80 -14.82 -17.33 -8.46
CA PHE A 80 -14.36 -17.91 -7.20
C PHE A 80 -13.54 -19.19 -7.42
N ASN A 81 -14.06 -20.14 -8.20
CA ASN A 81 -13.34 -21.39 -8.48
C ASN A 81 -11.99 -21.14 -9.19
N GLN A 82 -11.94 -20.24 -10.16
CA GLN A 82 -10.68 -19.89 -10.85
C GLN A 82 -9.66 -19.24 -9.91
N LEU A 83 -10.11 -18.35 -9.02
CA LEU A 83 -9.27 -17.72 -8.01
C LEU A 83 -8.72 -18.74 -7.02
N ILE A 84 -9.56 -19.68 -6.56
CA ILE A 84 -9.16 -20.77 -5.68
C ILE A 84 -8.17 -21.72 -6.35
N ASP A 85 -8.37 -22.10 -7.61
CA ASP A 85 -7.43 -22.95 -8.35
C ASP A 85 -6.06 -22.29 -8.49
N LYS A 86 -6.04 -21.00 -8.81
CA LYS A 86 -4.80 -20.23 -8.90
C LYS A 86 -4.12 -20.15 -7.54
N LEU A 87 -4.87 -19.78 -6.50
CA LEU A 87 -4.34 -19.67 -5.14
C LEU A 87 -3.80 -21.01 -4.64
N SER A 88 -4.48 -22.13 -4.94
CA SER A 88 -4.05 -23.47 -4.55
C SER A 88 -2.69 -23.82 -5.15
N ARG A 89 -2.45 -23.48 -6.43
CA ARG A 89 -1.13 -23.63 -7.06
C ARG A 89 -0.08 -22.73 -6.40
N ASP A 90 -0.43 -21.48 -6.11
CA ASP A 90 0.49 -20.53 -5.48
C ASP A 90 0.87 -20.96 -4.05
N VAL A 91 -0.09 -21.44 -3.26
CA VAL A 91 0.14 -21.96 -1.90
C VAL A 91 0.97 -23.23 -1.95
N LEU A 92 0.64 -24.20 -2.83
CA LEU A 92 1.45 -25.40 -3.01
C LEU A 92 2.89 -25.05 -3.39
N GLN A 93 3.07 -24.10 -4.31
CA GLN A 93 4.40 -23.65 -4.71
C GLN A 93 5.16 -23.02 -3.54
N ASN A 94 4.50 -22.24 -2.69
CA ASN A 94 5.13 -21.69 -1.49
C ASN A 94 5.52 -22.77 -0.47
N MET A 95 4.73 -23.84 -0.33
CA MET A 95 5.07 -24.98 0.53
C MET A 95 6.33 -25.69 0.01
N ILE A 96 6.38 -25.96 -1.30
CA ILE A 96 7.56 -26.52 -1.97
C ILE A 96 8.78 -25.62 -1.77
N ASP A 97 8.63 -24.31 -1.95
CA ASP A 97 9.71 -23.35 -1.78
C ASP A 97 10.25 -23.37 -0.33
N ARG A 98 9.38 -23.47 0.68
CA ARG A 98 9.80 -23.59 2.10
C ARG A 98 10.66 -24.84 2.31
N ILE A 99 10.25 -25.98 1.76
CA ILE A 99 10.99 -27.26 1.87
C ILE A 99 12.36 -27.16 1.23
N VAL A 100 12.42 -26.65 0.00
CA VAL A 100 13.67 -26.51 -0.76
C VAL A 100 14.63 -25.51 -0.09
N ILE A 101 14.11 -24.41 0.47
CA ILE A 101 14.92 -23.46 1.23
C ILE A 101 15.47 -24.10 2.50
N LEU A 102 14.65 -24.87 3.22
CA LEU A 102 15.08 -25.55 4.44
C LEU A 102 16.19 -26.57 4.14
N LYS A 103 16.04 -27.35 3.06
CA LYS A 103 17.07 -28.27 2.58
C LYS A 103 18.39 -27.55 2.29
N ALA A 104 18.34 -26.40 1.60
CA ALA A 104 19.51 -25.59 1.33
C ALA A 104 20.15 -25.02 2.62
N ALA A 105 19.34 -24.70 3.63
CA ALA A 105 19.84 -24.25 4.93
C ALA A 105 20.61 -25.37 5.65
N GLU A 106 20.08 -26.60 5.62
CA GLU A 106 20.72 -27.79 6.19
C GLU A 106 22.04 -28.11 5.48
N GLU A 107 22.06 -28.09 4.14
CA GLU A 107 23.28 -28.33 3.35
C GLU A 107 24.37 -27.28 3.59
N LYS A 108 23.97 -26.04 3.88
CA LYS A 108 24.87 -24.96 4.26
C LYS A 108 25.40 -25.08 5.70
N GLY A 109 24.83 -25.98 6.51
CA GLY A 109 25.15 -26.09 7.94
C GLY A 109 24.68 -24.89 8.74
N LEU A 110 23.56 -24.25 8.35
CA LEU A 110 22.97 -23.16 9.12
C LEU A 110 22.59 -23.67 10.52
N MET A 111 23.17 -23.07 11.56
CA MET A 111 22.86 -23.37 12.94
C MET A 111 22.08 -22.21 13.56
N ILE A 112 20.91 -22.51 14.13
CA ILE A 112 20.12 -21.55 14.90
C ILE A 112 20.30 -21.89 16.38
N PRO A 113 20.78 -20.95 17.21
CA PRO A 113 20.91 -21.17 18.64
C PRO A 113 19.57 -21.59 19.28
N GLU A 114 19.58 -22.62 20.12
CA GLU A 114 18.37 -23.08 20.82
C GLU A 114 17.73 -21.97 21.66
N SER A 115 18.54 -21.08 22.24
CA SER A 115 18.06 -19.91 22.99
C SER A 115 17.16 -18.99 22.17
N TYR A 116 17.41 -18.88 20.86
CA TYR A 116 16.57 -18.11 19.95
C TYR A 116 15.21 -18.80 19.74
N ILE A 117 15.20 -20.13 19.61
CA ILE A 117 13.98 -20.93 19.51
C ILE A 117 13.16 -20.83 20.80
N ASP A 118 13.81 -20.90 21.95
CA ASP A 118 13.17 -20.74 23.26
C ASP A 118 12.57 -19.34 23.42
N GLN A 119 13.29 -18.30 22.98
CA GLN A 119 12.79 -16.93 22.98
C GLN A 119 11.53 -16.81 22.11
N GLU A 120 11.58 -17.22 20.84
CA GLU A 120 10.43 -17.18 19.92
C GLU A 120 9.23 -17.99 20.44
N TYR A 121 9.49 -19.13 21.08
CA TYR A 121 8.46 -19.95 21.71
C TYR A 121 7.75 -19.20 22.85
N ASN A 122 8.53 -18.58 23.75
CA ASN A 122 8.00 -17.81 24.87
C ASN A 122 7.30 -16.53 24.39
N GLU A 123 7.85 -15.85 23.38
CA GLU A 123 7.23 -14.69 22.76
C GLU A 123 5.88 -15.02 22.12
N THR A 124 5.75 -16.19 21.49
CA THR A 124 4.48 -16.65 20.93
C THR A 124 3.44 -16.85 22.04
N ILE A 125 3.81 -17.46 23.17
CA ILE A 125 2.92 -17.62 24.34
C ILE A 125 2.53 -16.25 24.90
N ALA A 126 3.48 -15.32 25.03
CA ALA A 126 3.21 -13.98 25.55
C ALA A 126 2.27 -13.20 24.63
N ARG A 127 2.56 -13.18 23.33
CA ARG A 127 1.87 -12.36 22.32
C ARG A 127 0.49 -12.89 21.98
N ASP A 128 0.37 -14.18 21.71
CA ASP A 128 -0.84 -14.77 21.12
C ASP A 128 -1.76 -15.40 22.20
N PHE A 129 -1.20 -15.72 23.37
CA PHE A 129 -1.91 -16.38 24.47
C PHE A 129 -1.88 -15.59 25.79
N GLY A 130 -1.36 -14.36 25.78
CA GLY A 130 -1.31 -13.49 26.97
C GLY A 130 -0.44 -14.05 28.10
N GLY A 131 0.54 -14.88 27.78
CA GLY A 131 1.39 -15.56 28.76
C GLY A 131 0.78 -16.85 29.33
N ASP A 132 -0.44 -17.22 28.94
CA ASP A 132 -1.13 -18.41 29.46
C ASP A 132 -0.67 -19.68 28.74
N ARG A 133 0.24 -20.40 29.39
CA ARG A 133 0.78 -21.67 28.87
C ARG A 133 -0.28 -22.76 28.75
N SER A 134 -1.31 -22.78 29.59
CA SER A 134 -2.35 -23.80 29.54
C SER A 134 -3.22 -23.62 28.30
N LYS A 135 -3.56 -22.37 27.95
CA LYS A 135 -4.26 -22.06 26.68
C LYS A 135 -3.43 -22.46 25.47
N PHE A 136 -2.13 -22.16 25.49
CA PHE A 136 -1.23 -22.57 24.41
C PHE A 136 -1.16 -24.09 24.24
N LEU A 137 -1.01 -24.85 25.33
CA LEU A 137 -1.02 -26.32 25.28
C LEU A 137 -2.36 -26.89 24.81
N GLY A 138 -3.47 -26.25 25.20
CA GLY A 138 -4.81 -26.59 24.71
C GLY A 138 -4.93 -26.41 23.19
N TYR A 139 -4.40 -25.30 22.66
CA TYR A 139 -4.33 -25.03 21.22
C TYR A 139 -3.48 -26.06 20.47
N LEU A 140 -2.28 -26.39 20.98
CA LEU A 140 -1.43 -27.42 20.37
C LEU A 140 -2.15 -28.78 20.33
N LYS A 141 -2.83 -29.14 21.43
CA LYS A 141 -3.62 -30.39 21.50
C LYS A 141 -4.75 -30.40 20.47
N GLN A 142 -5.44 -29.27 20.26
CA GLN A 142 -6.49 -29.16 19.23
C GLN A 142 -5.93 -29.36 17.81
N LYS A 143 -4.70 -28.91 17.57
CA LYS A 143 -3.97 -29.12 16.30
C LYS A 143 -3.31 -30.50 16.18
N GLY A 144 -3.35 -31.32 17.22
CA GLY A 144 -2.64 -32.61 17.24
C GLY A 144 -1.11 -32.46 17.26
N GLU A 145 -0.60 -31.32 17.73
CA GLU A 145 0.82 -30.99 17.73
C GLU A 145 1.40 -31.06 19.14
N THR A 146 2.63 -31.53 19.28
CA THR A 146 3.37 -31.52 20.55
C THR A 146 4.21 -30.24 20.69
N PRO A 147 4.56 -29.81 21.92
CA PRO A 147 5.48 -28.69 22.11
C PRO A 147 6.83 -28.85 21.40
N ARG A 148 7.29 -30.10 21.25
CA ARG A 148 8.54 -30.43 20.53
C ARG A 148 8.38 -30.20 19.03
N GLU A 149 7.27 -30.60 18.44
CA GLU A 149 6.98 -30.34 17.02
C GLU A 149 6.82 -28.85 16.76
N PHE A 150 6.15 -28.13 17.65
CA PHE A 150 6.01 -26.68 17.53
C PHE A 150 7.37 -25.97 17.57
N ARG A 151 8.29 -26.38 18.44
CA ARG A 151 9.68 -25.88 18.44
C ARG A 151 10.41 -26.16 17.12
N LYS A 152 10.21 -27.35 16.53
CA LYS A 152 10.75 -27.65 15.20
C LYS A 152 10.15 -26.71 14.14
N GLU A 153 8.87 -26.38 14.24
CA GLU A 153 8.25 -25.46 13.29
C GLU A 153 8.77 -24.03 13.43
N ILE A 154 9.01 -23.56 14.66
CA ILE A 154 9.74 -22.30 14.90
C ILE A 154 11.11 -22.36 14.22
N TYR A 155 11.88 -23.44 14.42
CA TYR A 155 13.18 -23.60 13.78
C TYR A 155 13.08 -23.51 12.26
N ARG A 156 12.16 -24.25 11.62
CA ARG A 156 11.97 -24.21 10.16
C ARG A 156 11.66 -22.80 9.67
N ARG A 157 10.73 -22.11 10.34
CA ARG A 157 10.35 -20.73 9.99
C ARG A 157 11.53 -19.77 10.12
N VAL A 158 12.29 -19.85 11.20
CA VAL A 158 13.47 -19.01 11.43
C VAL A 158 14.56 -19.32 10.41
N ALA A 159 14.83 -20.59 10.10
CA ALA A 159 15.81 -21.00 9.08
C ALA A 159 15.45 -20.45 7.70
N VAL A 160 14.20 -20.62 7.29
CA VAL A 160 13.70 -20.07 6.01
C VAL A 160 13.86 -18.54 5.99
N ASN A 161 13.46 -17.85 7.07
CA ASN A 161 13.59 -16.40 7.16
C ASN A 161 15.05 -15.91 7.15
N ALA A 162 15.95 -16.62 7.82
CA ALA A 162 17.38 -16.32 7.84
C ALA A 162 17.98 -16.45 6.44
N MET A 163 17.71 -17.56 5.74
CA MET A 163 18.17 -17.77 4.36
C MET A 163 17.66 -16.68 3.40
N ARG A 164 16.38 -16.29 3.52
CA ARG A 164 15.79 -15.21 2.73
C ARG A 164 16.45 -13.85 3.02
N GLN A 165 16.76 -13.57 4.29
CA GLN A 165 17.41 -12.31 4.69
C GLN A 165 18.86 -12.25 4.20
N GLU A 166 19.61 -13.34 4.31
CA GLU A 166 20.99 -13.41 3.85
C GLU A 166 21.09 -13.16 2.34
N ASN A 167 20.22 -13.77 1.55
CA ASN A 167 20.18 -13.55 0.09
C ASN A 167 19.83 -12.10 -0.29
N ARG A 168 19.10 -11.36 0.56
CA ARG A 168 18.80 -9.93 0.34
C ARG A 168 20.01 -9.03 0.59
N LYS A 169 20.80 -9.29 1.65
CA LYS A 169 21.93 -8.43 2.05
C LYS A 169 23.08 -8.43 1.04
N SER A 170 23.31 -9.54 0.35
CA SER A 170 24.46 -9.70 -0.56
C SER A 170 24.28 -9.05 -1.94
N GLN A 171 23.18 -8.30 -2.17
CA GLN A 171 22.76 -7.88 -3.53
C GLN A 171 22.45 -6.38 -3.66
N SER A 172 22.66 -5.58 -2.62
CA SER A 172 22.30 -4.15 -2.62
C SER A 172 23.50 -3.24 -2.89
N GLU A 173 23.88 -3.11 -4.16
CA GLU A 173 24.48 -1.87 -4.67
C GLU A 173 23.68 -1.48 -5.93
N ILE A 174 22.93 -0.38 -5.85
CA ILE A 174 22.18 0.13 -7.00
C ILE A 174 23.14 0.96 -7.84
N SER A 175 23.40 0.53 -9.07
CA SER A 175 24.25 1.31 -9.97
C SER A 175 23.57 2.64 -10.35
N PRO A 176 24.34 3.74 -10.52
CA PRO A 176 23.80 4.99 -11.05
C PRO A 176 23.08 4.83 -12.39
N GLU A 177 23.58 3.92 -13.24
CA GLU A 177 22.96 3.56 -14.52
C GLU A 177 21.53 3.04 -14.33
N ARG A 178 21.29 2.17 -13.34
CA ARG A 178 19.95 1.63 -13.09
C ARG A 178 18.96 2.69 -12.62
N ILE A 179 19.43 3.68 -11.85
CA ILE A 179 18.63 4.84 -11.42
C ILE A 179 18.25 5.67 -12.64
N GLU A 180 19.21 5.97 -13.52
CA GLU A 180 18.96 6.75 -14.74
C GLU A 180 18.00 6.03 -15.67
N ASP A 181 18.20 4.73 -15.89
CA ASP A 181 17.31 3.88 -16.69
C ASP A 181 15.88 3.88 -16.15
N PHE A 182 15.74 3.77 -14.83
CA PHE A 182 14.44 3.84 -14.17
C PHE A 182 13.82 5.22 -14.39
N TYR A 183 14.57 6.29 -14.17
CA TYR A 183 14.10 7.66 -14.35
C TYR A 183 13.61 7.90 -15.77
N VAL A 184 14.39 7.54 -16.80
CA VAL A 184 14.06 7.72 -18.21
C VAL A 184 12.80 6.95 -18.60
N LYS A 185 12.67 5.68 -18.17
CA LYS A 185 11.50 4.85 -18.46
C LYS A 185 10.24 5.30 -17.71
N ASN A 186 10.40 6.06 -16.62
CA ASN A 186 9.31 6.45 -15.72
C ASN A 186 9.13 7.97 -15.57
N LYS A 187 9.62 8.80 -16.50
CA LYS A 187 9.60 10.28 -16.38
C LYS A 187 8.24 10.85 -15.97
N ILE A 188 7.16 10.30 -16.50
CA ILE A 188 5.79 10.73 -16.18
C ILE A 188 5.43 10.59 -14.69
N ARG A 189 6.05 9.66 -13.95
CA ARG A 189 5.85 9.49 -12.50
C ARG A 189 6.44 10.64 -11.69
N PHE A 190 7.37 11.40 -12.28
CA PHE A 190 8.04 12.54 -11.68
C PHE A 190 7.54 13.87 -12.23
N TYR A 191 6.48 13.84 -13.04
CA TYR A 191 5.80 15.03 -13.51
C TYR A 191 5.11 15.73 -12.33
N GLN A 192 5.45 17.00 -12.17
CA GLN A 192 4.81 17.93 -11.26
C GLN A 192 3.97 18.89 -12.09
N GLU A 193 2.67 18.91 -11.82
CA GLU A 193 1.76 19.89 -12.40
C GLU A 193 2.02 21.29 -11.84
N GLU A 194 1.74 22.31 -12.65
CA GLU A 194 1.72 23.70 -12.21
C GLU A 194 0.73 23.86 -11.03
N ALA A 195 1.18 24.54 -9.98
CA ALA A 195 0.36 24.83 -8.82
C ALA A 195 0.57 26.25 -8.31
N LEU A 196 -0.46 26.81 -7.70
CA LEU A 196 -0.49 28.17 -7.18
C LEU A 196 -0.91 28.14 -5.71
N HIS A 197 -0.16 28.78 -4.82
CA HIS A 197 -0.63 29.10 -3.48
C HIS A 197 -1.54 30.33 -3.57
N LEU A 198 -2.83 30.11 -3.41
CA LEU A 198 -3.85 31.10 -3.74
C LEU A 198 -4.47 31.68 -2.48
N ARG A 199 -4.64 33.00 -2.48
CA ARG A 199 -5.61 33.65 -1.60
C ARG A 199 -6.73 34.30 -2.40
N GLN A 200 -7.92 34.37 -1.83
CA GLN A 200 -9.09 34.99 -2.46
C GLN A 200 -9.87 35.89 -1.50
N ILE A 201 -10.45 36.95 -2.06
CA ILE A 201 -11.54 37.72 -1.46
C ILE A 201 -12.77 37.47 -2.34
N ILE A 202 -13.83 36.95 -1.73
CA ILE A 202 -15.06 36.61 -2.43
C ILE A 202 -16.17 37.52 -1.91
N LEU A 203 -16.76 38.30 -2.81
CA LEU A 203 -17.86 39.21 -2.53
C LEU A 203 -19.17 38.67 -3.09
N THR A 204 -20.08 38.25 -2.21
CA THR A 204 -21.41 37.76 -2.56
C THR A 204 -22.49 38.75 -2.12
N PRO A 205 -23.61 38.89 -2.86
CA PRO A 205 -24.70 39.76 -2.49
C PRO A 205 -25.32 39.35 -1.16
N LEU A 206 -25.67 40.33 -0.33
CA LEU A 206 -26.49 40.13 0.85
C LEU A 206 -27.96 40.30 0.44
N ALA A 207 -28.76 39.25 0.59
CA ALA A 207 -30.18 39.25 0.21
C ALA A 207 -30.40 39.69 -1.27
N ASP A 208 -31.35 40.59 -1.53
CA ASP A 208 -31.73 41.05 -2.87
C ASP A 208 -30.87 42.24 -3.38
N GLU A 209 -29.70 42.47 -2.79
CA GLU A 209 -28.78 43.49 -3.27
C GLU A 209 -28.23 43.15 -4.66
N GLY A 210 -28.25 44.12 -5.57
CA GLY A 210 -27.62 43.99 -6.89
C GLY A 210 -26.09 44.02 -6.82
N LEU A 211 -25.41 43.99 -7.97
CA LEU A 211 -23.94 44.00 -8.03
C LEU A 211 -23.28 45.35 -7.67
N ALA A 212 -24.05 46.44 -7.57
CA ALA A 212 -23.50 47.78 -7.38
C ALA A 212 -22.74 47.96 -6.05
N PRO A 213 -23.27 47.53 -4.88
CA PRO A 213 -22.54 47.58 -3.61
C PRO A 213 -21.28 46.70 -3.62
N LEU A 214 -21.36 45.51 -4.24
CA LEU A 214 -20.22 44.60 -4.38
C LEU A 214 -19.08 45.25 -5.17
N ARG A 215 -19.40 45.91 -6.30
CA ARG A 215 -18.41 46.66 -7.09
C ARG A 215 -17.76 47.78 -6.31
N GLN A 216 -18.52 48.46 -5.45
CA GLN A 216 -17.98 49.52 -4.59
C GLN A 216 -17.02 48.95 -3.54
N THR A 217 -17.39 47.85 -2.88
CA THR A 217 -16.51 47.14 -1.95
C THR A 217 -15.25 46.62 -2.65
N ALA A 218 -15.38 46.05 -3.85
CA ALA A 218 -14.24 45.58 -4.63
C ALA A 218 -13.27 46.71 -4.97
N LYS A 219 -13.78 47.88 -5.39
CA LYS A 219 -12.95 49.07 -5.63
C LYS A 219 -12.23 49.53 -4.36
N GLN A 220 -12.88 49.45 -3.20
CA GLN A 220 -12.25 49.78 -1.94
C GLN A 220 -11.13 48.79 -1.58
N VAL A 221 -11.36 47.49 -1.77
CA VAL A 221 -10.32 46.45 -1.59
C VAL A 221 -9.10 46.74 -2.45
N ILE A 222 -9.29 47.02 -3.74
CA ILE A 222 -8.17 47.33 -4.65
C ILE A 222 -7.43 48.59 -4.21
N LYS A 223 -8.15 49.64 -3.79
CA LYS A 223 -7.51 50.86 -3.27
C LYS A 223 -6.67 50.57 -2.02
N GLU A 224 -7.21 49.85 -1.04
CA GLU A 224 -6.45 49.50 0.18
C GLU A 224 -5.23 48.62 -0.15
N LEU A 225 -5.32 47.72 -1.13
CA LEU A 225 -4.17 46.95 -1.63
C LEU A 225 -3.11 47.85 -2.29
N GLN A 226 -3.52 48.82 -3.11
CA GLN A 226 -2.63 49.79 -3.75
C GLN A 226 -1.93 50.69 -2.71
N ASP A 227 -2.61 51.00 -1.61
CA ASP A 227 -2.06 51.74 -0.47
C ASP A 227 -1.14 50.86 0.42
N GLY A 228 -0.96 49.58 0.08
CA GLY A 228 -0.01 48.66 0.73
C GLY A 228 -0.60 47.79 1.84
N ALA A 229 -1.93 47.70 1.97
CA ALA A 229 -2.55 46.83 2.96
C ALA A 229 -2.26 45.34 2.69
N ASN A 230 -2.20 44.54 3.76
CA ASN A 230 -2.01 43.09 3.64
C ASN A 230 -3.27 42.41 3.10
N PHE A 231 -3.11 41.58 2.06
CA PHE A 231 -4.24 40.87 1.42
C PHE A 231 -5.05 40.00 2.41
N GLY A 232 -4.36 39.31 3.33
CA GLY A 232 -5.02 38.44 4.30
C GLY A 232 -5.89 39.22 5.30
N ASP A 233 -5.49 40.42 5.68
CA ASP A 233 -6.30 41.26 6.57
C ASP A 233 -7.53 41.82 5.84
N LEU A 234 -7.39 42.20 4.57
CA LEU A 234 -8.53 42.59 3.74
C LEU A 234 -9.48 41.42 3.50
N ALA A 235 -8.96 40.21 3.31
CA ALA A 235 -9.79 39.02 3.19
C ALA A 235 -10.59 38.72 4.47
N ARG A 236 -10.00 38.90 5.66
CA ARG A 236 -10.73 38.80 6.93
C ARG A 236 -11.81 39.86 7.08
N LYS A 237 -11.56 41.06 6.56
CA LYS A 237 -12.43 42.23 6.69
C LYS A 237 -13.60 42.19 5.69
N TYR A 238 -13.35 41.79 4.45
CA TYR A 238 -14.28 41.96 3.34
C TYR A 238 -14.83 40.67 2.74
N SER A 239 -14.12 39.54 2.83
CA SER A 239 -14.55 38.30 2.16
C SER A 239 -15.74 37.68 2.88
N GLN A 240 -16.74 37.23 2.12
CA GLN A 240 -17.92 36.51 2.63
C GLN A 240 -17.78 34.99 2.55
N ASP A 241 -16.61 34.46 2.17
CA ASP A 241 -16.35 33.02 2.15
C ASP A 241 -15.88 32.47 3.51
N ASN A 242 -15.85 31.13 3.61
CA ASN A 242 -15.40 30.45 4.83
C ASN A 242 -13.90 30.60 5.10
N MET A 243 -13.09 30.90 4.07
CA MET A 243 -11.64 31.08 4.24
C MET A 243 -11.27 32.50 4.68
N SER A 244 -12.22 33.45 4.69
CA SER A 244 -12.06 34.82 5.22
C SER A 244 -11.30 34.86 6.55
N ARG A 245 -11.67 34.05 7.54
CA ARG A 245 -11.00 33.98 8.85
C ARG A 245 -9.53 33.58 8.78
N ARG A 246 -9.16 32.78 7.77
CA ARG A 246 -7.78 32.37 7.46
C ARG A 246 -7.08 33.34 6.50
N GLY A 247 -7.63 34.54 6.31
CA GLY A 247 -7.09 35.53 5.38
C GLY A 247 -7.26 35.13 3.93
N GLY A 248 -8.33 34.40 3.61
CA GLY A 248 -8.66 33.97 2.26
C GLY A 248 -7.73 32.89 1.72
N ASP A 249 -6.99 32.19 2.56
CA ASP A 249 -5.99 31.19 2.16
C ASP A 249 -6.63 29.87 1.71
N TRP A 250 -6.46 29.51 0.44
CA TRP A 250 -6.93 28.26 -0.18
C TRP A 250 -5.80 27.22 -0.33
N GLY A 251 -4.59 27.52 0.12
CA GLY A 251 -3.43 26.65 -0.01
C GLY A 251 -2.96 26.51 -1.47
N TRP A 252 -2.22 25.41 -1.72
CA TRP A 252 -1.76 25.03 -3.05
C TRP A 252 -2.90 24.43 -3.88
N ILE A 253 -3.29 25.12 -4.94
CA ILE A 253 -4.30 24.68 -5.90
C ILE A 253 -3.72 24.44 -7.28
N LYS A 254 -4.36 23.56 -8.03
CA LYS A 254 -4.13 23.30 -9.45
C LYS A 254 -5.17 24.01 -10.30
N ARG A 255 -4.93 24.10 -11.61
CA ARG A 255 -5.88 24.70 -12.56
C ARG A 255 -7.27 24.06 -12.53
N SER A 256 -7.33 22.76 -12.25
CA SER A 256 -8.56 21.97 -12.15
C SER A 256 -9.39 22.22 -10.88
N ASP A 257 -8.81 22.85 -9.87
CA ASP A 257 -9.42 22.92 -8.53
C ASP A 257 -10.38 24.10 -8.39
N ILE A 258 -10.31 25.06 -9.32
CA ILE A 258 -11.19 26.22 -9.40
C ILE A 258 -11.78 26.34 -10.80
N ARG A 259 -12.83 27.16 -10.93
CA ARG A 259 -13.50 27.43 -12.21
C ARG A 259 -12.52 27.93 -13.26
N GLU A 260 -12.70 27.51 -14.51
CA GLU A 260 -11.80 27.82 -15.64
C GLU A 260 -11.59 29.32 -15.82
N GLU A 261 -12.66 30.11 -15.65
CA GLU A 261 -12.61 31.56 -15.78
C GLU A 261 -11.72 32.21 -14.71
N LEU A 262 -11.66 31.63 -13.50
CA LEU A 262 -10.79 32.09 -12.41
C LEU A 262 -9.38 31.54 -12.55
N SER A 263 -9.19 30.28 -12.95
CA SER A 263 -7.86 29.69 -13.15
C SER A 263 -7.10 30.35 -14.29
N ALA A 264 -7.78 30.75 -15.37
CA ALA A 264 -7.19 31.48 -16.49
C ALA A 264 -6.60 32.84 -16.07
N ILE A 265 -7.10 33.44 -14.98
CA ILE A 265 -6.62 34.70 -14.41
C ILE A 265 -5.56 34.41 -13.35
N ALA A 266 -5.88 33.56 -12.36
CA ALA A 266 -5.02 33.28 -11.21
C ALA A 266 -3.62 32.81 -11.62
N PHE A 267 -3.53 31.89 -12.60
CA PHE A 267 -2.25 31.33 -13.03
C PHE A 267 -1.45 32.25 -13.96
N LYS A 268 -1.99 33.40 -14.38
CA LYS A 268 -1.24 34.46 -15.07
C LYS A 268 -0.56 35.44 -14.11
N LEU A 269 -0.92 35.41 -12.83
CA LEU A 269 -0.34 36.28 -11.80
C LEU A 269 1.05 35.77 -11.39
N ASP A 270 2.00 36.69 -11.27
CA ASP A 270 3.29 36.41 -10.63
C ASP A 270 3.16 36.38 -9.11
N PRO A 271 4.06 35.69 -8.39
CA PRO A 271 4.09 35.74 -6.92
C PRO A 271 4.12 37.18 -6.39
N GLY A 272 3.22 37.48 -5.46
CA GLY A 272 3.00 38.81 -4.91
C GLY A 272 1.98 39.67 -5.66
N GLN A 273 1.43 39.22 -6.80
CA GLN A 273 0.41 39.95 -7.54
C GLN A 273 -1.02 39.53 -7.17
N TYR A 274 -1.95 40.47 -7.32
CA TYR A 274 -3.39 40.24 -7.24
C TYR A 274 -4.09 40.62 -8.55
N SER A 275 -5.25 40.01 -8.80
CA SER A 275 -6.09 40.31 -9.97
C SER A 275 -6.89 41.59 -9.76
N GLU A 276 -7.33 42.18 -10.87
CA GLU A 276 -8.51 43.06 -10.84
C GLU A 276 -9.76 42.28 -10.38
N PRO A 277 -10.83 42.97 -9.92
CA PRO A 277 -12.07 42.32 -9.53
C PRO A 277 -12.72 41.56 -10.70
N VAL A 278 -12.96 40.26 -10.49
CA VAL A 278 -13.55 39.36 -11.48
C VAL A 278 -15.01 39.10 -11.14
N GLU A 279 -15.93 39.56 -11.98
CA GLU A 279 -17.36 39.30 -11.83
C GLU A 279 -17.75 37.97 -12.49
N LEU A 280 -18.30 37.05 -11.69
CA LEU A 280 -18.70 35.74 -12.19
C LEU A 280 -19.93 35.22 -11.44
N GLY A 281 -21.04 35.00 -12.16
CA GLY A 281 -22.25 34.42 -11.60
C GLY A 281 -22.85 35.20 -10.43
N GLY A 282 -22.78 36.54 -10.46
CA GLY A 282 -23.29 37.39 -9.37
C GLY A 282 -22.34 37.56 -8.18
N THR A 283 -21.14 36.98 -8.24
CA THR A 283 -20.09 37.08 -7.22
C THR A 283 -18.90 37.86 -7.77
N ILE A 284 -18.18 38.60 -6.94
CA ILE A 284 -16.92 39.25 -7.32
C ILE A 284 -15.75 38.56 -6.61
N PHE A 285 -14.72 38.22 -7.36
CA PHE A 285 -13.50 37.59 -6.85
C PHE A 285 -12.32 38.55 -7.00
N VAL A 286 -11.49 38.67 -5.97
CA VAL A 286 -10.13 39.22 -6.09
C VAL A 286 -9.18 38.10 -5.73
N LEU A 287 -8.27 37.76 -6.64
CA LEU A 287 -7.36 36.62 -6.52
C LEU A 287 -5.96 37.12 -6.20
N TYR A 288 -5.20 36.41 -5.38
CA TYR A 288 -3.82 36.74 -5.03
C TYR A 288 -2.91 35.52 -5.16
N CYS A 289 -1.80 35.70 -5.86
CA CYS A 289 -0.76 34.70 -6.03
C CYS A 289 0.27 34.88 -4.92
N GLU A 290 0.25 34.03 -3.90
CA GLU A 290 1.24 34.10 -2.82
C GLU A 290 2.56 33.43 -3.23
N ALA A 291 2.46 32.28 -3.90
CA ALA A 291 3.60 31.55 -4.43
C ALA A 291 3.17 30.69 -5.61
N LYS A 292 4.11 30.36 -6.50
CA LYS A 292 3.86 29.55 -7.70
C LYS A 292 4.88 28.42 -7.81
N ARG A 293 4.41 27.26 -8.27
CA ARG A 293 5.22 26.11 -8.65
C ARG A 293 5.00 25.85 -10.13
N GLU A 294 6.10 25.79 -10.87
CA GLU A 294 6.04 25.54 -12.30
C GLU A 294 5.75 24.06 -12.60
N GLU A 295 5.18 23.86 -13.78
CA GLU A 295 5.06 22.55 -14.39
C GLU A 295 6.45 22.08 -14.81
N LEU A 296 6.88 20.93 -14.28
CA LEU A 296 8.16 20.35 -14.65
C LEU A 296 8.19 18.85 -14.42
N ILE A 297 9.09 18.17 -15.12
CA ILE A 297 9.51 16.83 -14.72
C ILE A 297 10.63 17.02 -13.71
N GLN A 298 10.42 16.58 -12.48
CA GLN A 298 11.43 16.73 -11.43
C GLN A 298 12.74 16.09 -11.88
N PRO A 299 13.88 16.78 -11.80
CA PRO A 299 15.16 16.25 -12.23
C PRO A 299 15.55 15.03 -11.40
N VAL A 300 16.27 14.09 -12.01
CA VAL A 300 16.69 12.84 -11.34
C VAL A 300 17.38 13.10 -10.00
N SER A 301 18.13 14.19 -9.86
CA SER A 301 18.80 14.58 -8.61
C SER A 301 17.83 14.84 -7.45
N GLN A 302 16.61 15.31 -7.70
CA GLN A 302 15.61 15.57 -6.67
C GLN A 302 14.82 14.32 -6.28
N VAL A 303 14.73 13.34 -7.19
CA VAL A 303 13.93 12.12 -6.99
C VAL A 303 14.78 10.86 -6.82
N ARG A 304 16.11 11.03 -6.74
CA ARG A 304 17.08 9.93 -6.69
C ARG A 304 16.80 8.96 -5.55
N ASP A 305 16.67 9.47 -4.32
CA ASP A 305 16.48 8.64 -3.13
C ASP A 305 15.17 7.83 -3.22
N ALA A 306 14.10 8.46 -3.72
CA ALA A 306 12.83 7.78 -3.96
C ALA A 306 12.95 6.68 -5.03
N ILE A 307 13.74 6.91 -6.08
CA ILE A 307 14.05 5.88 -7.08
C ILE A 307 14.86 4.74 -6.47
N GLU A 308 15.86 5.06 -5.66
CA GLU A 308 16.68 4.07 -4.97
C GLU A 308 15.83 3.16 -4.07
N GLU A 309 14.93 3.71 -3.26
CA GLU A 309 14.01 2.92 -2.43
C GLU A 309 13.14 1.95 -3.26
N VAL A 310 12.58 2.41 -4.38
CA VAL A 310 11.80 1.57 -5.28
C VAL A 310 12.66 0.45 -5.86
N LEU A 311 13.86 0.80 -6.34
CA LEU A 311 14.80 -0.14 -6.93
C LEU A 311 15.32 -1.17 -5.91
N VAL A 312 15.56 -0.79 -4.65
CA VAL A 312 15.91 -1.74 -3.57
C VAL A 312 14.82 -2.80 -3.45
N GLY A 313 13.55 -2.37 -3.45
CA GLY A 313 12.41 -3.28 -3.39
C GLY A 313 12.31 -4.22 -4.59
N GLU A 314 12.49 -3.70 -5.80
CA GLU A 314 12.44 -4.49 -7.04
C GLU A 314 13.60 -5.49 -7.13
N ILE A 315 14.83 -5.04 -6.87
CA ILE A 315 16.04 -5.89 -6.87
C ILE A 315 15.90 -7.00 -5.84
N ALA A 316 15.42 -6.69 -4.63
CA ALA A 316 15.21 -7.69 -3.60
C ALA A 316 14.23 -8.77 -4.07
N ARG A 317 13.12 -8.39 -4.74
CA ARG A 317 12.15 -9.36 -5.28
C ARG A 317 12.72 -10.18 -6.43
N GLU A 318 13.44 -9.55 -7.36
CA GLU A 318 14.07 -10.22 -8.50
C GLU A 318 15.14 -11.21 -8.05
N SER A 319 16.01 -10.78 -7.13
CA SER A 319 17.03 -11.63 -6.52
C SER A 319 16.42 -12.80 -5.79
N GLN A 320 15.40 -12.55 -4.95
CA GLN A 320 14.68 -13.59 -4.23
C GLN A 320 14.06 -14.62 -5.18
N SER A 321 13.40 -14.16 -6.25
CA SER A 321 12.81 -15.01 -7.26
C SER A 321 13.85 -15.87 -7.99
N ARG A 322 14.98 -15.26 -8.40
CA ARG A 322 16.11 -15.97 -9.02
C ARG A 322 16.71 -17.00 -8.08
N TRP A 323 16.95 -16.65 -6.82
CA TRP A 323 17.50 -17.55 -5.81
C TRP A 323 16.60 -18.76 -5.60
N ILE A 324 15.31 -18.56 -5.33
CA ILE A 324 14.36 -19.67 -5.16
C ILE A 324 14.29 -20.52 -6.43
N LYS A 325 14.25 -19.90 -7.63
CA LYS A 325 14.25 -20.64 -8.90
C LYS A 325 15.49 -21.53 -9.04
N ASN A 326 16.67 -21.02 -8.67
CA ASN A 326 17.92 -21.79 -8.71
C ASN A 326 17.94 -22.93 -7.69
N LEU A 327 17.36 -22.74 -6.51
CA LEU A 327 17.22 -23.83 -5.55
C LEU A 327 16.28 -24.90 -6.10
N ARG A 328 15.12 -24.51 -6.65
CA ARG A 328 14.17 -25.44 -7.25
C ARG A 328 14.75 -26.24 -8.40
N SER A 329 15.57 -25.63 -9.27
CA SER A 329 16.17 -26.34 -10.41
C SER A 329 17.14 -27.45 -10.00
N LYS A 330 17.64 -27.39 -8.76
CA LYS A 330 18.53 -28.42 -8.18
C LYS A 330 17.77 -29.42 -7.32
N ALA A 331 16.52 -29.12 -6.99
CA ALA A 331 15.72 -29.91 -6.07
C ALA A 331 14.95 -31.02 -6.79
N TYR A 332 14.74 -32.14 -6.10
CA TYR A 332 13.80 -33.18 -6.54
C TYR A 332 12.38 -32.75 -6.17
N ILE A 333 11.56 -32.45 -7.18
CA ILE A 333 10.16 -32.03 -7.01
C ILE A 333 9.27 -32.86 -7.94
N ARG A 334 8.20 -33.44 -7.40
CA ARG A 334 7.17 -34.18 -8.15
C ARG A 334 5.79 -33.68 -7.77
N TYR A 335 5.03 -33.23 -8.77
CA TYR A 335 3.66 -32.74 -8.61
C TYR A 335 2.64 -33.86 -8.87
N TYR A 336 1.52 -33.82 -8.17
CA TYR A 336 0.43 -34.81 -8.27
C TYR A 336 -0.95 -34.17 -8.44
N MET A 337 -1.03 -32.84 -8.43
CA MET A 337 -2.24 -32.03 -8.64
C MET A 337 -2.15 -31.24 -9.93
#